data_AF-A0A377CWI8-F1
#
_entry.id   AF-A0A377CWI8-F1
#
_cell.length_a   1.000
_cell.length_b   1.000
_cell.length_c   1.000
_cell.angle_alpha   90.00
_cell.angle_beta   90.00
_cell.angle_gamma   90.00
#
_symmetry.space_group_name_H-M   'P 1'
#
loop_
_entity.id
_entity.type
_entity.pdbx_description
1 polymer ?
#
loop_
_entity_poly.entity_id
_entity_poly.type
_entity_poly.pdbx_seq_one_letter_code
_entity_poly.pdbx_strand_id
1 'polypeptide(L)' 'MVGTSQRIAPRWQGARVKGNQGAHWGVTGVIEVTVTIRDNQPEKVTISGAAVILFHAEWAIKL' A
#
# COMPACT_ATOMS: atom_id res chain seq x y z
N MET A 1 17.46 38.24 -22.97
CA MET A 1 16.34 37.70 -22.17
C MET A 1 16.65 36.24 -21.87
N VAL A 2 17.04 35.91 -20.63
CA VAL A 2 17.23 34.51 -20.22
C VAL A 2 15.91 34.05 -19.62
N GLY A 3 15.16 33.22 -20.37
CA GLY A 3 13.93 32.61 -19.88
C GLY A 3 14.27 31.54 -18.86
N THR A 4 13.88 31.74 -17.61
CA THR A 4 13.92 30.69 -16.58
C THR A 4 12.88 29.64 -16.94
N SER A 5 13.36 28.47 -17.40
CA SER A 5 12.53 27.27 -17.57
C SER A 5 12.10 26.79 -16.18
N GLN A 6 10.94 27.26 -15.72
CA GLN A 6 10.34 26.81 -14.48
C GLN A 6 9.70 25.44 -14.75
N ARG A 7 10.44 24.38 -14.39
CA ARG A 7 9.96 23.00 -14.46
C ARG A 7 8.75 22.87 -13.53
N ILE A 8 7.54 22.87 -14.09
CA ILE A 8 6.30 22.59 -13.35
C ILE A 8 6.37 21.13 -12.91
N ALA A 9 6.65 20.86 -11.64
CA ALA A 9 6.56 19.51 -11.10
C ALA A 9 5.10 19.06 -11.15
N PRO A 10 4.80 17.86 -11.68
CA PRO A 10 3.44 17.36 -11.69
C PRO A 10 2.93 17.23 -10.25
N ARG A 11 1.77 17.83 -9.96
CA ARG A 11 1.10 17.70 -8.66
C ARG A 11 0.46 16.32 -8.62
N TRP A 12 1.10 15.39 -7.92
CA TRP A 12 0.59 14.04 -7.76
C TRP A 12 -0.72 14.08 -6.95
N GLN A 13 -1.76 13.45 -7.47
CA GLN A 13 -3.06 13.35 -6.79
C GLN A 13 -3.16 12.05 -5.97
N GLY A 14 -2.30 11.07 -6.26
CA GLY A 14 -2.19 9.84 -5.51
C GLY A 14 -1.08 8.94 -6.03
N ALA A 15 -0.75 7.91 -5.25
CA ALA A 15 0.22 6.89 -5.60
C ALA A 15 -0.33 5.50 -5.27
N ARG A 16 0.04 4.50 -6.08
CA ARG A 16 -0.20 3.08 -5.79
C ARG A 16 1.12 2.34 -5.80
N VAL A 17 1.36 1.57 -4.75
CA VAL A 17 2.59 0.80 -4.55
C VAL A 17 2.22 -0.63 -4.16
N LYS A 18 2.93 -1.61 -4.73
CA LYS A 18 2.85 -3.01 -4.31
C LYS A 18 4.00 -3.32 -3.37
N GLY A 19 3.69 -3.59 -2.10
CA GLY A 19 4.67 -3.97 -1.09
C GLY A 19 4.82 -5.49 -1.04
N ASN A 20 6.01 -6.01 -1.32
CA ASN A 20 6.34 -7.43 -1.20
C ASN A 20 7.28 -7.62 0.01
N GLN A 21 6.97 -8.53 0.92
CA GLN A 21 7.79 -8.78 2.12
C GLN A 21 7.73 -10.26 2.55
N GLY A 22 8.68 -10.68 3.38
CA GLY A 22 8.63 -11.97 4.08
C GLY A 22 9.29 -13.15 3.36
N ALA A 23 9.75 -12.95 2.11
CA ALA A 23 10.37 -14.01 1.31
C ALA A 23 11.56 -14.70 2.00
N HIS A 24 12.42 -13.95 2.69
CA HIS A 24 13.56 -14.51 3.45
C HIS A 24 13.11 -15.42 4.61
N TRP A 25 11.89 -15.24 5.12
CA TRP A 25 11.32 -16.05 6.20
C TRP A 25 10.50 -17.24 5.66
N GLY A 26 10.50 -17.47 4.34
CA GLY A 26 9.69 -18.52 3.71
C GLY A 26 8.18 -18.24 3.68
N VAL A 27 7.75 -17.06 4.11
CA VAL A 27 6.34 -16.63 4.14
C VAL A 27 6.19 -15.31 3.40
N THR A 28 5.91 -15.40 2.10
CA THR A 28 5.75 -14.20 1.26
C THR A 28 4.36 -13.60 1.40
N GLY A 29 4.30 -12.32 1.77
CA GLY A 29 3.10 -11.51 1.78
C GLY A 29 3.17 -10.38 0.75
N VAL A 30 2.01 -9.99 0.25
CA VAL A 30 1.85 -8.86 -0.68
C VAL A 30 0.72 -7.97 -0.18
N ILE A 31 1.00 -6.66 -0.11
CA ILE A 31 -0.02 -5.64 0.14
C ILE A 31 -0.06 -4.63 -1.01
N GLU A 32 -1.23 -4.08 -1.26
CA GLU A 32 -1.40 -2.88 -2.07
C GLU A 32 -1.52 -1.66 -1.14
N VAL A 33 -0.71 -0.65 -1.40
CA VAL A 33 -0.72 0.63 -0.68
C VAL A 33 -1.24 1.69 -1.62
N THR A 34 -2.36 2.32 -1.25
CA THR A 34 -2.94 3.46 -1.95
C THR A 34 -2.76 4.71 -1.10
N VAL A 35 -2.10 5.72 -1.66
CA VAL A 35 -1.86 7.01 -1.00
C VAL A 35 -2.66 8.09 -1.73
N THR A 36 -3.47 8.85 -1.00
CA THR A 36 -4.04 10.10 -1.51
C THR A 36 -3.07 11.24 -1.22
N ILE A 37 -2.80 12.08 -2.22
CA ILE A 37 -1.80 13.15 -2.10
C ILE A 37 -2.50 14.49 -2.31
N ARG A 38 -2.24 15.44 -1.39
CA ARG A 38 -2.69 16.82 -1.45
C ARG A 38 -1.50 17.73 -1.18
N ASP A 39 -1.32 18.76 -2.01
CA ASP A 39 -0.17 19.68 -1.90
C ASP A 39 1.21 18.97 -1.88
N ASN A 40 1.32 17.90 -2.66
CA ASN A 40 2.50 17.00 -2.69
C ASN A 40 2.82 16.34 -1.33
N GLN A 41 1.88 16.33 -0.39
CA GLN A 41 1.97 15.63 0.88
C GLN A 41 0.99 14.45 0.92
N PRO A 42 1.39 13.32 1.54
CA PRO A 42 0.47 12.20 1.74
C PRO A 42 -0.61 12.62 2.75
N GLU A 43 -1.86 12.64 2.30
CA GLU A 43 -3.02 13.00 3.14
C GLU A 43 -3.60 11.77 3.83
N LYS A 44 -3.73 10.65 3.12
CA LYS A 44 -4.23 9.38 3.64
C LYS A 44 -3.53 8.22 2.99
N VAL A 45 -3.32 7.16 3.77
CA VAL A 45 -2.82 5.86 3.30
C VAL A 45 -3.87 4.80 3.58
N THR A 46 -4.16 3.98 2.57
CA THR A 46 -5.03 2.81 2.68
C THR A 46 -4.23 1.58 2.26
N ILE A 47 -4.35 0.50 3.03
CA ILE A 47 -3.66 -0.76 2.77
C ILE A 47 -4.71 -1.84 2.51
N SER A 48 -4.52 -2.61 1.44
CA SER A 48 -5.34 -3.76 1.09
C SER A 48 -4.49 -5.00 0.86
N GLY A 49 -5.07 -6.16 1.13
CA GLY A 49 -4.43 -7.45 0.93
C GLY A 49 -5.47 -8.57 0.90
N ALA A 50 -5.12 -9.67 0.25
CA ALA A 50 -5.93 -10.88 0.27
C ALA A 50 -5.51 -11.76 1.45
N ALA A 51 -6.44 -12.59 1.94
CA ALA A 51 -6.19 -13.59 2.96
C ALA A 51 -6.69 -14.96 2.49
N VAL A 52 -6.12 -16.02 3.06
CA VAL A 52 -6.56 -17.40 2.85
C VAL A 52 -6.82 -18.05 4.20
N ILE A 53 -8.01 -18.64 4.35
CA ILE A 53 -8.34 -19.48 5.50
C ILE A 53 -7.99 -20.92 5.10
N LEU A 54 -7.01 -21.51 5.77
CA LEU A 54 -6.56 -22.88 5.47
C LEU A 54 -7.50 -23.94 6.05
N PHE A 55 -8.08 -23.67 7.21
CA PHE A 55 -9.13 -24.49 7.82
C PHE A 55 -9.96 -23.63 8.77
N HIS A 56 -11.17 -24.10 9.07
CA HIS A 56 -11.98 -23.61 10.17
C HIS A 56 -12.59 -24.83 10.88
N ALA A 57 -12.79 -24.74 12.19
CA ALA A 57 -13.37 -25.81 12.99
C ALA A 57 -14.13 -25.23 14.18
N GLU A 58 -15.13 -25.97 14.66
CA GLU A 58 -15.80 -25.66 15.91
C GLU A 58 -14.92 -26.05 17.10
N TRP A 59 -15.08 -25.33 18.21
CA TRP A 59 -14.42 -25.69 19.46
C TRP A 59 -15.00 -26.99 19.99
N ALA A 60 -14.14 -27.98 20.24
CA ALA A 60 -14.54 -29.27 20.81
C ALA A 60 -14.84 -29.22 22.32
N ILE A 61 -14.65 -28.06 22.95
CA ILE A 61 -14.87 -27.81 24.37
C ILE A 61 -16.00 -26.80 24.56
N LYS A 62 -16.63 -26.85 25.74
CA LYS A 62 -17.67 -25.88 26.10
C LYS A 62 -17.05 -24.49 26.27
N LEU A 63 -17.66 -23.49 25.63
CA LEU A 63 -17.28 -22.08 25.72
C LEU A 63 -17.66 -21.47 27.07
#